data_AF-A0A212JYR5-F1
#
_entry.id   AF-A0A212JYR5-F1
#
_cell.length_a   1.000
_cell.length_b   1.000
_cell.length_c   1.000
_cell.angle_alpha   90.00
_cell.angle_beta   90.00
_cell.angle_gamma   90.00
#
_symmetry.space_group_name_H-M   'P 1'
#
loop_
_entity.id
_entity.type
_entity.pdbx_description
1 polymer ?
#
loop_
_entity_poly.entity_id
_entity_poly.type
_entity_poly.pdbx_seq_one_letter_code
_entity_poly.pdbx_strand_id
1 'polypeptide(L)'
;MKKIFLVCMLLLASLFQASPQFAQAQDVKSFVRNFYSWYIKQSLPLHGNPVFDDAIFKYVCKDTARRVRLDYERSVADADYYLKGQDVDEKLLENLIVDKSIAVNNSLSLVSVSRSFRKEYVPSVVVYVETTKGGMCISKVERIEGRNRRGEAY
;
A
#
# COMPACT_ATOMS: atom_id res chain seq x y z
N MET A 1 -47.28 -0.91 -37.37
CA MET A 1 -47.22 -0.87 -35.89
C MET A 1 -46.27 -1.90 -35.25
N LYS A 2 -45.94 -3.04 -35.88
CA LYS A 2 -45.00 -4.04 -35.31
C LYS A 2 -43.52 -3.62 -35.28
N LYS A 3 -43.06 -2.80 -36.23
CA LYS A 3 -41.62 -2.43 -36.35
C LYS A 3 -41.15 -1.40 -35.30
N ILE A 4 -42.04 -0.52 -34.84
CA ILE A 4 -41.72 0.51 -33.83
C ILE A 4 -41.63 -0.10 -32.42
N PHE A 5 -42.47 -1.12 -32.14
CA PHE A 5 -42.47 -1.81 -30.86
C PHE A 5 -41.17 -2.60 -30.59
N LEU A 6 -40.56 -3.13 -31.65
CA LEU A 6 -39.30 -3.88 -31.57
C LEU A 6 -38.10 -2.98 -31.27
N VAL A 7 -38.12 -1.73 -31.77
CA VAL A 7 -37.06 -0.74 -31.52
C VAL A 7 -37.13 -0.22 -30.08
N CYS A 8 -38.32 -0.04 -29.51
CA CYS A 8 -38.48 0.34 -28.09
C CYS A 8 -37.99 -0.76 -27.13
N MET A 9 -38.25 -2.04 -27.43
CA MET A 9 -37.76 -3.16 -26.61
C MET A 9 -36.22 -3.27 -26.60
N LEU A 10 -35.57 -3.00 -27.74
CA LEU A 10 -34.10 -3.02 -27.84
C LEU A 10 -33.43 -1.86 -27.10
N LEU A 11 -34.08 -0.68 -27.03
CA LEU A 11 -33.60 0.48 -26.26
C LEU A 11 -33.79 0.34 -24.75
N LEU A 12 -34.78 -0.45 -24.30
CA LEU A 12 -34.96 -0.76 -22.88
C LEU A 12 -33.95 -1.81 -22.38
N ALA A 13 -33.50 -2.72 -23.25
CA ALA A 13 -32.50 -3.74 -22.90
C ALA A 13 -31.08 -3.17 -22.73
N SER A 14 -30.75 -2.04 -23.36
CA SER A 14 -29.43 -1.38 -23.20
C SER A 14 -29.28 -0.60 -21.90
N LEU A 15 -30.38 -0.30 -21.20
CA LEU A 15 -30.35 0.32 -19.86
C LEU A 15 -30.03 -0.68 -18.74
N PHE A 16 -30.06 -1.98 -19.03
CA PHE A 16 -29.75 -3.07 -18.09
C PHE A 16 -28.34 -3.66 -18.28
N GLN A 17 -27.42 -2.97 -18.98
CA GLN A 17 -25.99 -3.23 -18.79
C GLN A 17 -25.54 -2.59 -17.47
N ALA A 18 -26.06 -3.11 -16.36
CA ALA A 18 -25.38 -3.01 -15.08
C ALA A 18 -24.09 -3.81 -15.24
N SER A 19 -23.02 -3.14 -15.68
CA SER A 19 -21.67 -3.65 -15.51
C SER A 19 -21.48 -3.83 -14.00
N PRO A 20 -21.38 -5.04 -13.45
CA PRO A 20 -20.73 -5.14 -12.17
C PRO A 20 -19.25 -4.94 -12.51
N GLN A 21 -18.81 -3.67 -12.50
CA GLN A 21 -17.44 -3.41 -12.10
C GLN A 21 -17.37 -3.86 -10.64
N PHE A 22 -17.23 -5.16 -10.43
CA PHE A 22 -16.47 -5.64 -9.29
C PHE A 22 -15.12 -4.98 -9.45
N ALA A 23 -14.95 -3.82 -8.81
CA ALA A 23 -13.63 -3.37 -8.43
C ALA A 23 -13.04 -4.55 -7.69
N GLN A 24 -12.22 -5.34 -8.38
CA GLN A 24 -11.57 -6.51 -7.83
C GLN A 24 -10.91 -6.01 -6.56
N ALA A 25 -11.41 -6.45 -5.40
CA ALA A 25 -10.92 -5.99 -4.12
C ALA A 25 -9.40 -6.21 -4.15
N GLN A 26 -8.65 -5.11 -4.19
CA GLN A 26 -7.21 -5.19 -4.30
C GLN A 26 -6.72 -6.00 -3.11
N ASP A 27 -5.93 -7.04 -3.35
CA ASP A 27 -5.42 -7.83 -2.23
C ASP A 27 -4.43 -6.98 -1.42
N VAL A 28 -4.42 -7.17 -0.10
CA VAL A 28 -3.63 -6.36 0.85
C VAL A 28 -2.14 -6.37 0.47
N LYS A 29 -1.62 -7.50 -0.01
CA LYS A 29 -0.23 -7.61 -0.45
C LYS A 29 0.06 -6.73 -1.66
N SER A 30 -0.79 -6.75 -2.68
CA SER A 30 -0.66 -5.86 -3.84
C SER A 30 -0.84 -4.40 -3.47
N PHE A 31 -1.70 -4.08 -2.50
CA PHE A 31 -1.84 -2.73 -1.95
C PHE A 31 -0.54 -2.22 -1.33
N VAL A 32 0.05 -2.99 -0.42
CA VAL A 32 1.33 -2.64 0.23
C VAL A 32 2.48 -2.58 -0.79
N ARG A 33 2.52 -3.48 -1.77
CA ARG A 33 3.50 -3.43 -2.86
C ARG A 33 3.37 -2.14 -3.66
N ASN A 34 2.15 -1.74 -4.02
CA ASN A 34 1.91 -0.52 -4.78
C ASN A 34 2.31 0.73 -3.99
N PHE A 35 2.07 0.74 -2.67
CA PHE A 35 2.56 1.80 -1.79
C PHE A 35 4.09 1.90 -1.83
N TYR A 36 4.82 0.82 -1.51
CA TYR A 36 6.29 0.88 -1.47
C TYR A 36 6.92 1.16 -2.83
N SER A 37 6.36 0.61 -3.92
CA SER A 37 6.82 0.93 -5.27
C SER A 37 6.68 2.40 -5.60
N TRP A 38 5.57 3.04 -5.21
CA TRP A 38 5.38 4.48 -5.39
C TRP A 38 6.31 5.27 -4.46
N TYR A 39 6.32 4.94 -3.17
CA TYR A 39 7.06 5.68 -2.15
C TYR A 39 8.56 5.69 -2.43
N ILE A 40 9.16 4.52 -2.72
CA ILE A 40 10.59 4.43 -3.04
C ILE A 40 10.91 5.25 -4.29
N LYS A 41 10.10 5.15 -5.35
CA LYS A 41 10.32 5.95 -6.58
C LYS A 41 10.28 7.45 -6.30
N GLN A 42 9.37 7.91 -5.45
CA GLN A 42 9.30 9.33 -5.08
C GLN A 42 10.39 9.77 -4.11
N SER A 43 11.05 8.84 -3.43
CA SER A 43 12.21 9.11 -2.56
C SER A 43 13.55 9.12 -3.30
N LEU A 44 13.64 8.62 -4.54
CA LEU A 44 14.89 8.58 -5.31
C LEU A 44 15.43 9.96 -5.74
N PRO A 45 14.61 10.96 -6.12
CA PRO A 45 15.12 12.28 -6.46
C PRO A 45 15.81 12.96 -5.28
N LEU A 46 16.84 13.80 -5.55
CA LEU A 46 17.66 14.48 -4.51
C LEU A 46 16.83 15.30 -3.49
N HIS A 47 15.63 15.74 -3.88
CA HIS A 47 14.69 16.48 -3.02
C HIS A 47 13.33 15.78 -2.89
N GLY A 48 13.28 14.48 -3.18
CA GLY A 48 12.08 13.67 -3.08
C GLY A 48 11.69 13.45 -1.62
N ASN A 49 10.55 14.01 -1.20
CA ASN A 49 10.01 13.79 0.13
C ASN A 49 8.52 13.39 0.07
N PRO A 50 8.24 12.10 -0.22
CA PRO A 50 6.87 11.62 -0.39
C PRO A 50 5.99 11.74 0.86
N VAL A 51 6.56 12.00 2.04
CA VAL A 51 5.78 12.31 3.25
C VAL A 51 4.91 13.56 3.05
N PHE A 52 5.42 14.56 2.33
CA PHE A 52 4.70 15.81 2.06
C PHE A 52 3.93 15.80 0.74
N ASP A 53 4.07 14.76 -0.08
CA ASP A 53 3.27 14.58 -1.29
C ASP A 53 1.84 14.17 -0.92
N ASP A 54 0.83 14.87 -1.44
CA ASP A 54 -0.58 14.56 -1.20
C ASP A 54 -1.04 13.25 -1.86
N ALA A 55 -0.30 12.74 -2.84
CA ALA A 55 -0.54 11.40 -3.38
C ALA A 55 -0.38 10.30 -2.30
N ILE A 56 0.28 10.58 -1.16
CA ILE A 56 0.38 9.64 -0.04
C ILE A 56 -1.00 9.24 0.52
N PHE A 57 -2.01 10.12 0.42
CA PHE A 57 -3.37 9.84 0.90
C PHE A 57 -4.10 8.74 0.11
N LYS A 58 -3.57 8.33 -1.05
CA LYS A 58 -4.03 7.13 -1.76
C LYS A 58 -3.72 5.84 -1.01
N TYR A 59 -2.70 5.87 -0.14
CA TYR A 59 -2.15 4.67 0.50
C TYR A 59 -2.21 4.73 2.02
N VAL A 60 -2.05 5.90 2.62
CA VAL A 60 -1.91 6.06 4.08
C VAL A 60 -3.16 6.69 4.66
N CYS A 61 -3.58 6.20 5.83
CA CYS A 61 -4.73 6.76 6.53
C CYS A 61 -4.47 8.24 6.83
N LYS A 62 -5.49 9.09 6.63
CA LYS A 62 -5.33 10.55 6.65
C LYS A 62 -4.69 11.06 7.94
N ASP A 63 -5.12 10.53 9.08
CA ASP A 63 -4.60 10.93 10.39
C ASP A 63 -3.16 10.44 10.61
N THR A 64 -2.83 9.24 10.14
CA THR A 64 -1.45 8.73 10.14
C THR A 64 -0.53 9.62 9.31
N ALA A 65 -0.92 9.95 8.06
CA ALA A 65 -0.12 10.79 7.20
C ALA A 65 0.09 12.19 7.80
N ARG A 66 -0.95 12.80 8.37
CA ARG A 66 -0.86 14.10 9.06
C ARG A 66 0.05 14.05 10.28
N ARG A 67 -0.09 13.03 11.13
CA ARG A 67 0.77 12.82 12.29
C ARG A 67 2.23 12.69 11.88
N VAL A 68 2.52 11.90 10.84
CA VAL A 68 3.89 11.71 10.33
C VAL A 68 4.46 13.01 9.76
N ARG A 69 3.68 13.79 8.99
CA ARG A 69 4.12 15.12 8.52
C ARG A 69 4.51 16.03 9.68
N LEU A 70 3.69 16.07 10.74
CA LEU A 70 3.98 16.84 11.94
C LEU A 70 5.27 16.38 12.65
N ASP A 71 5.52 15.07 12.70
CA ASP A 71 6.76 14.53 13.27
C ASP A 71 8.00 14.96 12.47
N TYR A 72 7.90 15.03 11.14
CA TYR A 72 8.96 15.52 10.26
C TYR A 72 9.20 17.02 10.45
N GLU A 73 8.15 17.83 10.49
CA GLU A 73 8.23 19.28 10.74
C GLU A 73 8.91 19.60 12.08
N ARG A 74 8.71 18.74 13.09
CA ARG A 74 9.34 18.88 14.41
C ARG A 74 10.74 18.26 14.50
N SER A 75 11.24 17.66 13.43
CA SER A 75 12.52 16.92 13.40
C SER A 75 12.63 15.86 14.49
N VAL A 76 11.52 15.16 14.77
CA VAL A 76 11.45 14.11 15.81
C VAL A 76 11.86 12.75 15.25
N ALA A 77 11.82 12.57 13.94
CA ALA A 77 12.17 11.32 13.28
C ALA A 77 13.69 11.18 13.07
N ASP A 78 14.26 10.08 13.55
CA ASP A 78 15.67 9.68 13.39
C ASP A 78 15.95 8.93 12.06
N ALA A 79 14.88 8.50 11.41
CA ALA A 79 14.86 7.81 10.13
C ALA A 79 13.54 8.05 9.40
N ASP A 80 13.46 7.67 8.12
CA ASP A 80 12.21 7.77 7.39
C ASP A 80 11.13 6.88 8.04
N TYR A 81 9.92 7.43 8.24
CA TYR A 81 8.89 6.72 9.00
C TYR A 81 8.38 5.45 8.30
N TYR A 82 8.25 5.45 6.97
CA TYR A 82 7.67 4.34 6.22
C TYR A 82 8.73 3.34 5.76
N LEU A 83 9.97 3.79 5.61
CA LEU A 83 11.11 2.96 5.24
C LEU A 83 11.89 2.44 6.46
N LYS A 84 11.80 3.11 7.61
CA LYS A 84 12.59 2.85 8.83
C LYS A 84 14.10 2.80 8.56
N GLY A 85 14.57 3.63 7.63
CA GLY A 85 15.97 3.76 7.21
C GLY A 85 16.26 5.17 6.71
N GLN A 86 17.54 5.47 6.46
CA GLN A 86 18.00 6.79 6.01
C GLN A 86 18.31 6.80 4.52
N ASP A 87 18.87 5.70 4.00
CA ASP A 87 19.28 5.60 2.60
C ASP A 87 18.17 5.03 1.73
N VAL A 88 17.99 5.65 0.56
CA VAL A 88 17.11 5.16 -0.51
C VAL A 88 17.93 4.98 -1.78
N ASP A 89 17.80 3.80 -2.38
CA ASP A 89 18.49 3.42 -3.62
C ASP A 89 17.54 2.58 -4.48
N GLU A 90 17.74 2.58 -5.79
CA GLU A 90 16.93 1.83 -6.74
C GLU A 90 16.92 0.33 -6.43
N LYS A 91 18.01 -0.21 -5.87
CA LYS A 91 18.09 -1.62 -5.42
C LYS A 91 17.03 -1.98 -4.38
N LEU A 92 16.56 -1.01 -3.58
CA LEU A 92 15.47 -1.28 -2.63
C LEU A 92 14.16 -1.60 -3.35
N LEU A 93 13.94 -0.99 -4.53
CA LEU A 93 12.80 -1.27 -5.39
C LEU A 93 12.98 -2.61 -6.11
N GLU A 94 14.16 -2.86 -6.68
CA GLU A 94 14.49 -4.11 -7.38
C GLU A 94 14.35 -5.34 -6.48
N ASN A 95 14.74 -5.20 -5.21
CA ASN A 95 14.70 -6.26 -4.21
C ASN A 95 13.46 -6.15 -3.27
N LEU A 96 12.41 -5.44 -3.68
CA LEU A 96 11.18 -5.30 -2.90
C LEU A 96 10.42 -6.64 -2.85
N ILE A 97 10.34 -7.23 -1.66
CA ILE A 97 9.53 -8.43 -1.39
C ILE A 97 8.46 -8.08 -0.37
N VAL A 98 7.21 -8.36 -0.71
CA VAL A 98 6.04 -8.16 0.15
C VAL A 98 5.40 -9.51 0.41
N ASP A 99 5.25 -9.86 1.69
CA ASP A 99 4.70 -11.14 2.12
C ASP A 99 3.18 -11.23 1.95
N LYS A 100 2.66 -12.45 2.13
CA LYS A 100 1.23 -12.65 2.32
C LYS A 100 0.78 -11.93 3.60
N SER A 101 -0.37 -11.27 3.54
CA SER A 101 -0.95 -10.61 4.71
C SER A 101 -1.41 -11.62 5.76
N ILE A 102 -1.24 -11.25 7.03
CA ILE A 102 -1.82 -11.94 8.18
C ILE A 102 -2.99 -11.09 8.69
N ALA A 103 -4.21 -11.61 8.66
CA ALA A 103 -5.36 -10.93 9.22
C ALA A 103 -5.29 -10.98 10.76
N VAL A 104 -5.31 -9.81 11.41
CA VAL A 104 -5.44 -9.71 12.87
C VAL A 104 -6.91 -9.84 13.25
N ASN A 105 -7.77 -9.18 12.46
CA ASN A 105 -9.22 -9.27 12.54
C ASN A 105 -9.82 -8.88 11.17
N ASN A 106 -11.13 -8.68 11.11
CA ASN A 106 -11.85 -8.38 9.86
C ASN A 106 -11.48 -7.02 9.23
N SER A 107 -10.90 -6.09 10.00
CA SER A 107 -10.58 -4.73 9.54
C SER A 107 -9.09 -4.40 9.59
N LEU A 108 -8.23 -5.30 10.05
CA LEU A 108 -6.80 -5.06 10.20
C LEU A 108 -5.98 -6.25 9.72
N SER A 109 -4.99 -5.97 8.88
CA SER A 109 -4.01 -6.94 8.39
C SER A 109 -2.58 -6.44 8.59
N LEU A 110 -1.66 -7.37 8.83
CA LEU A 110 -0.23 -7.12 8.93
C LEU A 110 0.49 -7.66 7.70
N VAL A 111 1.45 -6.91 7.17
CA VAL A 111 2.27 -7.31 6.03
C VAL A 111 3.74 -7.03 6.31
N SER A 112 4.55 -8.08 6.33
CA SER A 112 6.00 -7.94 6.39
C SER A 112 6.56 -7.53 5.03
N VAL A 113 7.51 -6.59 5.05
CA VAL A 113 8.16 -6.09 3.83
C VAL A 113 9.67 -6.16 3.98
N SER A 114 10.30 -6.79 2.99
CA SER A 114 11.75 -6.84 2.79
C SER A 114 12.14 -5.90 1.68
N ARG A 115 13.12 -5.05 1.97
CA ARG A 115 13.78 -4.12 1.06
C ARG A 115 15.25 -4.17 1.44
N SER A 116 16.10 -4.60 0.52
CA SER A 116 17.52 -4.83 0.81
C SER A 116 18.37 -4.37 -0.36
N PHE A 117 19.59 -3.91 -0.06
CA PHE A 117 20.61 -3.64 -1.08
C PHE A 117 21.15 -4.92 -1.71
N ARG A 118 20.85 -6.08 -1.12
CA ARG A 118 21.18 -7.41 -1.63
C ARG A 118 19.89 -8.14 -1.98
N LYS A 119 19.96 -9.05 -2.95
CA LYS A 119 18.83 -9.91 -3.33
C LYS A 119 18.62 -11.02 -2.30
N GLU A 120 18.17 -10.62 -1.11
CA GLU A 120 17.94 -11.49 0.04
C GLU A 120 16.60 -11.12 0.69
N TYR A 121 15.86 -12.11 1.16
CA TYR A 121 14.65 -11.89 1.92
C TYR A 121 14.99 -11.65 3.40
N VAL A 122 15.02 -10.37 3.77
CA VAL A 122 15.28 -9.91 5.14
C VAL A 122 14.21 -8.84 5.45
N PRO A 123 13.00 -9.24 5.89
CA PRO A 123 11.96 -8.27 6.17
C PRO A 123 12.39 -7.40 7.35
N SER A 124 12.28 -6.10 7.16
CA SER A 124 12.77 -5.08 8.10
C SER A 124 11.63 -4.24 8.69
N VAL A 125 10.44 -4.33 8.10
CA VAL A 125 9.25 -3.60 8.57
C VAL A 125 8.00 -4.45 8.51
N VAL A 126 7.06 -4.16 9.40
CA VAL A 126 5.68 -4.63 9.38
C VAL A 126 4.76 -3.44 9.12
N VAL A 127 3.86 -3.62 8.17
CA VAL A 127 2.85 -2.63 7.78
C VAL A 127 1.48 -3.06 8.30
N TYR A 128 0.81 -2.13 8.98
CA TYR A 128 -0.55 -2.27 9.46
C TYR A 128 -1.49 -1.66 8.42
N VAL A 129 -2.34 -2.49 7.83
CA VAL A 129 -3.31 -2.08 6.81
C VAL A 129 -4.71 -2.23 7.38
N GLU A 130 -5.40 -1.10 7.48
CA GLU A 130 -6.82 -1.06 7.81
C GLU A 130 -7.65 -1.24 6.55
N THR A 131 -8.66 -2.11 6.63
CA THR A 131 -9.62 -2.39 5.57
C THR A 131 -11.01 -1.96 6.03
N THR A 132 -11.62 -1.05 5.29
CA THR A 132 -12.98 -0.57 5.53
C THR A 132 -13.81 -0.71 4.25
N LYS A 133 -15.12 -0.41 4.35
CA LYS A 133 -15.98 -0.31 3.15
C LYS A 133 -15.50 0.73 2.14
N GLY A 134 -14.72 1.73 2.57
CA GLY A 134 -14.17 2.79 1.74
C GLY A 134 -12.83 2.46 1.08
N GLY A 135 -12.26 1.27 1.35
CA GLY A 135 -10.96 0.85 0.81
C GLY A 135 -9.96 0.49 1.90
N MET A 136 -8.68 0.43 1.51
CA MET A 136 -7.56 0.12 2.39
C MET A 136 -6.71 1.36 2.67
N CYS A 137 -6.14 1.45 3.86
CA CYS A 137 -5.11 2.45 4.17
C CYS A 137 -4.07 1.91 5.16
N ILE A 138 -2.84 2.39 5.06
CA ILE A 138 -1.77 2.08 6.01
C ILE A 138 -1.95 2.97 7.23
N SER A 139 -2.19 2.37 8.39
CA SER A 139 -2.37 3.10 9.65
C SER A 139 -1.09 3.18 10.48
N LYS A 140 -0.16 2.24 10.29
CA LYS A 140 1.12 2.20 11.00
C LYS A 140 2.19 1.44 10.22
N VAL A 141 3.44 1.86 10.39
CA VAL A 141 4.62 1.08 9.98
C VAL A 141 5.58 0.95 11.16
N GLU A 142 5.98 -0.27 11.45
CA GLU A 142 6.91 -0.61 12.54
C GLU A 142 8.16 -1.28 11.99
N ARG A 143 9.29 -1.03 12.64
CA ARG A 143 10.52 -1.77 12.40
C ARG A 143 10.38 -3.17 13.02
N ILE A 144 10.84 -4.20 12.33
CA ILE A 144 11.03 -5.52 12.92
C ILE A 144 12.32 -5.45 13.73
N GLU A 145 12.21 -5.44 15.05
CA GLU A 145 13.37 -5.48 15.94
C GLU A 145 13.80 -6.94 16.18
N GLY A 146 15.11 -7.21 16.04
CA GLY A 146 15.71 -8.52 16.32
C GLY A 146 16.11 -9.34 15.09
N ARG A 147 16.89 -10.42 15.34
CA ARG A 147 17.38 -11.33 14.29
C ARG A 147 16.22 -12.23 13.83
N ASN A 148 15.90 -12.18 12.54
CA ASN A 148 14.81 -12.96 11.97
C ASN A 148 15.22 -14.46 11.87
N ARG A 149 14.89 -15.26 12.89
CA ARG A 149 15.29 -16.68 13.01
C ARG A 149 14.48 -17.65 12.14
N ARG A 150 13.72 -17.18 11.14
CA ARG A 150 12.95 -18.07 10.25
C ARG A 150 13.82 -19.07 9.47
N GLY A 151 15.14 -18.87 9.40
CA GLY A 151 16.09 -19.83 8.81
C GLY A 151 16.54 -20.97 9.72
N GLU A 152 16.15 -20.99 11.00
CA GLU A 152 16.54 -22.04 11.97
C GLU A 152 15.42 -23.06 12.25
N ALA A 153 14.27 -22.93 11.58
CA ALA A 153 13.10 -23.77 11.79
C ALA A 153 12.78 -24.61 10.55
N TYR A 154 13.73 -25.42 10.09
CA TYR A 154 13.51 -26.63 9.27
C TYR A 154 14.62 -27.64 9.53
#